data_AF-A0AAW2H3A2-F1
#
_entry.id   AF-A0AAW2H3A2-F1
#
_cell.length_a   1.000
_cell.length_b   1.000
_cell.length_c   1.000
_cell.angle_alpha   90.00
_cell.angle_beta   90.00
_cell.angle_gamma   90.00
#
_symmetry.space_group_name_H-M   'P 1'
#
loop_
_entity.id
_entity.type
_entity.pdbx_description
1 polymer ?
#
loop_
_entity_poly.entity_id
_entity_poly.type
_entity_poly.pdbx_seq_one_letter_code
_entity_poly.pdbx_strand_id
1 'polypeptide(L)'
;MLFYFAVNFEAFIYCFVGEYLSAKSKMIGDAAYDSHWYNFPAKESRMILLLIMRSQKRLTITSGKIVDLSLEQFTSVVKASLSYISVLLAMY
;
A
#
# COMPACT_ATOMS: atom_id res chain seq x y z
N MET A 1 5.67 16.79 -21.62
CA MET A 1 6.23 15.44 -21.40
C MET A 1 6.98 15.31 -20.07
N LEU A 2 8.01 16.14 -19.81
CA LEU A 2 8.80 16.06 -18.56
C LEU A 2 7.98 16.22 -17.28
N PHE A 3 7.06 17.19 -17.22
CA PHE A 3 6.14 17.37 -16.08
C PHE A 3 5.25 16.14 -15.84
N TYR A 4 4.76 15.50 -16.90
CA TYR A 4 3.95 14.28 -16.77
C TYR A 4 4.77 13.14 -16.18
N PHE A 5 6.02 12.96 -16.64
CA PHE A 5 6.94 11.97 -16.07
C PHE A 5 7.25 12.26 -14.60
N ALA A 6 7.52 13.51 -14.24
CA ALA A 6 7.82 13.88 -12.86
C ALA A 6 6.66 13.56 -11.90
N VAL A 7 5.42 13.92 -12.27
CA VAL A 7 4.22 13.64 -11.46
C VAL A 7 3.95 12.14 -11.34
N ASN A 8 4.13 11.38 -12.41
CA ASN A 8 3.98 9.92 -12.37
C ASN A 8 5.06 9.26 -11.51
N PHE A 9 6.30 9.75 -11.58
CA PHE A 9 7.40 9.24 -10.77
C PHE A 9 7.22 9.53 -9.28
N GLU A 10 6.76 10.73 -8.94
CA GLU A 10 6.41 11.09 -7.56
C GLU A 10 5.26 10.21 -7.03
N ALA A 11 4.18 10.05 -7.81
CA ALA A 11 3.09 9.15 -7.46
C ALA A 11 3.55 7.68 -7.29
N PHE A 12 4.47 7.22 -8.14
CA PHE A 12 5.06 5.89 -8.04
C PHE A 12 5.83 5.71 -6.72
N ILE A 13 6.64 6.68 -6.32
CA ILE A 13 7.38 6.63 -5.04
C ILE A 13 6.41 6.51 -3.87
N TYR A 14 5.35 7.32 -3.82
CA TYR A 14 4.37 7.25 -2.74
C TYR A 14 3.64 5.89 -2.67
N CYS A 15 3.18 5.37 -3.82
CA CYS A 15 2.56 4.04 -3.88
C CYS A 15 3.55 2.94 -3.44
N PHE A 16 4.80 3.02 -3.88
CA PHE A 16 5.83 2.03 -3.56
C PHE A 16 6.16 2.01 -2.07
N VAL A 17 6.37 3.18 -1.46
CA VAL A 17 6.64 3.30 -0.02
C VAL A 17 5.43 2.83 0.79
N GLY A 18 4.21 3.15 0.36
CA GLY A 18 2.98 2.69 1.01
C GLY A 18 2.85 1.18 1.02
N GLU A 19 3.05 0.53 -0.14
CA GLU A 19 2.97 -0.92 -0.27
C GLU A 19 4.09 -1.61 0.52
N TYR A 20 5.33 -1.09 0.44
CA TYR A 20 6.48 -1.62 1.19
C TYR A 20 6.26 -1.56 2.70
N LEU A 21 5.76 -0.42 3.21
CA LEU A 21 5.45 -0.25 4.62
C LEU A 21 4.32 -1.20 5.07
N SER A 22 3.29 -1.36 4.25
CA SER A 22 2.18 -2.29 4.50
C SER A 22 2.65 -3.75 4.57
N ALA A 23 3.49 -4.17 3.62
CA ALA A 23 4.08 -5.50 3.60
C ALA A 23 4.96 -5.76 4.84
N LYS A 24 5.82 -4.79 5.22
CA LYS A 24 6.65 -4.90 6.42
C LYS A 24 5.83 -4.94 7.71
N SER A 25 4.76 -4.13 7.80
CA SER A 25 3.83 -4.17 8.93
C SER A 25 3.20 -5.55 9.10
N LYS A 26 2.79 -6.18 7.99
CA LYS A 26 2.24 -7.54 8.00
C LYS A 26 3.25 -8.58 8.48
N MET A 27 4.51 -8.51 8.01
CA MET A 27 5.57 -9.40 8.47
C MET A 27 5.84 -9.28 9.97
N ILE A 28 5.78 -8.07 10.53
CA ILE A 28 5.93 -7.84 11.98
C ILE A 28 4.76 -8.51 12.74
N GLY A 29 3.55 -8.42 12.21
CA GLY A 29 2.37 -9.11 12.73
C GLY A 29 2.53 -10.63 12.75
N ASP A 30 3.02 -11.20 11.65
CA ASP A 30 3.25 -12.64 11.52
C ASP A 30 4.35 -13.12 12.48
N ALA A 31 5.45 -12.37 12.62
CA ALA A 31 6.51 -12.67 13.58
C ALA A 31 6.05 -12.58 15.04
N ALA A 32 5.17 -11.61 15.36
CA ALA A 32 4.57 -11.48 16.69
C ALA A 32 3.56 -12.59 16.98
N TYR A 33 2.90 -13.13 15.96
CA TYR A 33 2.03 -14.30 16.09
C TYR A 33 2.84 -15.57 16.39
N ASP A 34 4.01 -15.71 15.77
CA ASP A 34 4.89 -16.87 15.94
C ASP A 34 5.67 -16.86 17.28
N SER A 35 5.69 -15.73 18.00
CA SER A 35 6.49 -15.56 19.21
C SER A 35 5.93 -16.23 20.48
N HIS A 36 5.20 -17.35 20.38
CA HIS A 36 4.60 -18.09 21.50
C HIS A 36 3.90 -17.16 22.54
N TRP A 37 3.12 -16.19 22.05
CA TRP A 37 2.55 -15.10 22.85
C TRP A 37 1.66 -15.53 24.04
N TYR A 38 1.20 -16.78 24.02
CA TYR A 38 0.42 -17.44 25.07
C TYR A 38 1.21 -17.80 26.33
N ASN A 39 2.55 -17.83 26.26
CA ASN A 39 3.40 -18.10 27.43
C ASN A 39 3.81 -16.83 28.20
N PHE A 40 3.43 -15.64 27.73
CA PHE A 40 3.77 -14.39 28.40
C PHE A 40 2.77 -14.02 29.50
N PRO A 41 3.19 -13.21 30.50
CA PRO A 41 2.28 -12.63 31.47
C PRO A 41 1.14 -11.84 30.79
N ALA A 42 -0.04 -11.85 31.39
CA ALA A 42 -1.30 -11.38 30.79
C ALA A 42 -1.27 -9.93 30.25
N LYS A 43 -0.36 -9.09 30.76
CA LYS A 43 -0.17 -7.71 30.29
C LYS A 43 0.51 -7.66 28.91
N GLU A 44 1.54 -8.48 28.71
CA GLU A 44 2.32 -8.53 27.48
C GLU A 44 1.55 -9.27 26.37
N SER A 45 0.83 -10.35 26.71
CA SER A 45 0.00 -11.08 25.74
C SER A 45 -1.10 -10.20 25.16
N ARG A 46 -1.72 -9.33 25.97
CA ARG A 46 -2.71 -8.36 25.51
C ARG A 46 -2.11 -7.30 24.59
N MET A 47 -0.87 -6.86 24.86
CA MET A 47 -0.16 -5.91 24.00
C MET A 47 0.19 -6.52 22.65
N ILE A 48 0.67 -7.77 22.63
CA ILE A 48 0.95 -8.52 21.39
C ILE A 48 -0.34 -8.76 20.59
N LEU A 49 -1.44 -9.13 21.25
CA LEU A 49 -2.74 -9.31 20.58
C LEU A 49 -3.21 -8.02 19.88
N LEU A 50 -3.08 -6.87 20.56
CA LEU A 50 -3.40 -5.57 19.98
C LEU A 50 -2.48 -5.22 18.80
N LEU A 51 -1.19 -5.56 18.90
CA LEU A 51 -0.20 -5.36 17.83
C LEU A 51 -0.55 -6.22 16.59
N ILE A 52 -0.89 -7.50 16.78
CA ILE A 52 -1.33 -8.41 15.72
C ILE A 52 -2.61 -7.87 15.07
N MET A 53 -3.63 -7.52 15.86
CA MET A 53 -4.87 -6.94 15.35
C MET A 53 -4.66 -5.62 14.57
N ARG A 54 -3.72 -4.77 15.00
CA ARG A 54 -3.36 -3.54 14.28
C ARG A 54 -2.62 -3.84 12.98
N SER A 55 -1.69 -4.79 12.99
CA SER A 55 -0.87 -5.17 11.83
C SER A 55 -1.67 -5.87 10.72
N GLN A 56 -2.72 -6.62 11.08
CA GLN A 56 -3.65 -7.23 10.12
C GLN A 56 -4.53 -6.19 9.42
N LYS A 57 -4.72 -5.02 10.02
CA LYS A 57 -5.40 -3.92 9.35
C LYS A 57 -4.42 -3.38 8.30
N ARG A 58 -4.66 -3.79 7.04
CA ARG A 58 -3.89 -3.34 5.87
C ARG A 58 -3.65 -1.85 6.01
N LEU A 59 -2.39 -1.47 6.21
CA LEU A 59 -1.95 -0.08 6.23
C LEU A 59 -1.88 0.35 4.76
N THR A 60 -3.01 0.28 4.07
CA THR A 60 -3.14 0.94 2.77
C THR A 60 -3.17 2.42 3.06
N ILE A 61 -2.18 3.14 2.55
CA ILE A 61 -2.23 4.59 2.52
C ILE A 61 -3.36 4.92 1.55
N THR A 62 -4.58 5.10 2.07
CA THR A 62 -5.71 5.49 1.24
C THR A 62 -5.63 7.01 1.05
N SER A 63 -5.35 7.47 -0.16
CA SER A 63 -5.47 8.91 -0.46
C SER A 63 -6.95 9.29 -0.44
N GLY A 64 -7.33 10.17 0.48
CA GLY A 64 -8.68 10.72 0.56
C GLY A 64 -9.81 9.72 0.82
N LYS A 65 -9.54 8.52 1.39
CA LYS A 65 -10.54 7.45 1.62
C LYS A 65 -11.21 6.85 0.36
N ILE A 66 -10.78 7.25 -0.84
CA ILE A 66 -11.44 6.89 -2.11
C ILE A 66 -10.57 5.98 -2.97
N VAL A 67 -9.24 6.06 -2.85
CA VAL A 67 -8.31 5.28 -3.67
C VAL A 67 -7.22 4.68 -2.79
N ASP A 68 -7.13 3.36 -2.75
CA ASP A 68 -5.97 2.67 -2.21
C ASP A 68 -4.77 2.99 -3.11
N LEU A 69 -3.72 3.61 -2.55
CA LEU A 69 -2.45 3.87 -3.23
C LEU A 69 -1.68 2.55 -3.40
N SER A 70 -2.22 1.66 -4.23
CA SER A 70 -1.55 0.43 -4.63
C SER A 70 -0.82 0.65 -5.96
N LEU A 71 0.22 -0.14 -6.19
CA LEU A 71 0.92 -0.19 -7.47
C LEU A 71 -0.03 -0.61 -8.62
N GLU A 72 -1.04 -1.43 -8.32
CA GLU A 72 -2.05 -1.89 -9.26
C GLU A 72 -2.95 -0.74 -9.75
N GLN A 73 -3.44 0.10 -8.82
CA GLN A 73 -4.21 1.29 -9.15
C GLN A 73 -3.40 2.27 -9.98
N PHE A 74 -2.13 2.51 -9.62
CA PHE A 74 -1.24 3.37 -10.41
C PHE A 74 -1.08 2.86 -11.85
N THR A 75 -0.83 1.55 -12.01
CA THR A 75 -0.71 0.92 -13.33
C THR A 75 -2.00 1.05 -14.14
N SER A 76 -3.16 0.90 -13.50
CA SER A 76 -4.46 1.08 -14.15
C SER A 76 -4.67 2.52 -14.65
N VAL A 77 -4.29 3.52 -13.86
CA VAL A 77 -4.39 4.94 -14.22
C VAL A 77 -3.45 5.28 -15.38
N VAL A 78 -2.22 4.78 -15.36
CA VAL A 78 -1.26 4.97 -16.46
C VAL A 78 -1.79 4.32 -17.75
N LYS A 79 -2.32 3.09 -17.65
CA LYS A 79 -2.90 2.38 -18.79
C LYS A 79 -4.10 3.11 -19.39
N ALA A 80 -5.00 3.62 -18.55
CA ALA A 80 -6.14 4.43 -19.01
C ALA A 80 -5.66 5.70 -19.70
N SER A 81 -4.69 6.41 -19.12
CA SER A 81 -4.11 7.63 -19.71
C SER A 81 -3.54 7.38 -21.11
N LEU A 82 -2.75 6.31 -21.29
CA LEU A 82 -2.21 5.91 -22.59
C LEU A 82 -3.30 5.50 -23.57
N SER A 83 -4.36 4.83 -23.10
CA SER A 83 -5.52 4.49 -23.94
C SER A 83 -6.22 5.74 -24.47
N TYR A 84 -6.44 6.76 -23.62
CA TYR A 84 -7.03 8.03 -24.06
C TYR A 84 -6.15 8.74 -25.09
N ILE A 85 -4.83 8.78 -24.87
CA ILE A 85 -3.88 9.34 -25.83
C ILE A 85 -3.94 8.59 -27.16
N SER A 86 -4.02 7.25 -27.12
CA SER A 86 -4.09 6.41 -28.33
C SER A 86 -5.36 6.66 -29.14
N VAL A 87 -6.50 6.81 -28.46
CA VAL A 87 -7.78 7.14 -29.11
C VAL A 87 -7.73 8.54 -29.73
N LEU A 88 -7.18 9.53 -29.02
CA LEU A 88 -6.99 10.88 -29.54
C LEU A 88 -6.09 10.91 -30.78
N LEU A 89 -5.00 10.13 -30.76
CA LEU A 89 -4.08 10.01 -31.91
C LEU A 89 -4.73 9.30 -33.10
N ALA A 90 -5.65 8.35 -32.86
CA ALA A 90 -6.34 7.65 -33.93
C ALA A 90 -7.50 8.45 -34.55
N MET A 91 -8.05 9.42 -33.81
CA MET A 91 -9.10 10.34 -34.30
C MET A 91 -8.54 11.57 -35.01
N TYR A 92 -7.25 11.87 -34.84
CA TYR A 92 -6.54 12.94 -35.53
C TYR A 92 -5.80 12.41 -36.76
#